data_AF-A0A1I1XNW1-F1
#
_entry.id   AF-A0A1I1XNW1-F1
#
_cell.length_a   1.000
_cell.length_b   1.000
_cell.length_c   1.000
_cell.angle_alpha   90.00
_cell.angle_beta   90.00
_cell.angle_gamma   90.00
#
_symmetry.space_group_name_H-M   'P 1'
#
loop_
_entity.id
_entity.type
_entity.pdbx_description
1 polymer ?
#
loop_
_entity_poly.entity_id
_entity_poly.type
_entity_poly.pdbx_seq_one_letter_code
_entity_poly.pdbx_strand_id
1 'polypeptide(L)'
;MTTKTAPNARTQLASWKVAALAIGSSLLLAGCAGNPPSEQMAVTKSAVNEAVSSGGTEFAAVETKSAQDKLKQAELEMVEKNYEEAKRLAEQAEWDARVATRKTQAAKADKALKDAQQGIEELRQEGMRGAEQMRPQGQQ
;
A
#
# COMPACT_ATOMS: atom_id res chain seq x y z
N MET A 1 -51.89 63.69 -31.87
CA MET A 1 -50.47 63.80 -31.47
C MET A 1 -50.28 63.08 -30.15
N THR A 2 -49.54 61.96 -30.11
CA THR A 2 -48.62 61.60 -29.03
C THR A 2 -47.66 60.52 -29.56
N THR A 3 -46.38 60.78 -29.39
CA THR A 3 -45.24 60.11 -30.02
C THR A 3 -44.78 58.90 -29.21
N LYS A 4 -44.47 57.78 -29.89
CA LYS A 4 -43.81 56.60 -29.30
C LYS A 4 -42.34 56.91 -28.99
N THR A 5 -41.96 56.73 -27.71
CA THR A 5 -40.58 56.82 -27.22
C THR A 5 -39.82 55.52 -27.52
N ALA A 6 -38.67 55.63 -28.20
CA ALA A 6 -37.77 54.50 -28.47
C ALA A 6 -36.75 54.30 -27.32
N PRO A 7 -36.39 53.05 -26.94
CA PRO A 7 -35.41 52.81 -25.89
C PRO A 7 -33.96 52.88 -26.41
N ASN A 8 -33.09 53.44 -25.56
CA ASN A 8 -31.67 53.68 -25.83
C ASN A 8 -30.84 52.38 -25.91
N ALA A 9 -30.40 52.02 -27.11
CA ALA A 9 -29.61 50.82 -27.44
C ALA A 9 -28.14 50.84 -26.93
N ARG A 10 -27.70 51.90 -26.24
CA ARG A 10 -26.30 52.03 -25.78
C ARG A 10 -25.99 51.23 -24.51
N THR A 11 -27.00 50.95 -23.69
CA THR A 11 -26.83 50.30 -22.37
C THR A 11 -26.81 48.76 -22.44
N GLN A 12 -27.25 48.17 -23.57
CA GLN A 12 -27.32 46.71 -23.72
C GLN A 12 -26.01 46.06 -24.20
N LEU A 13 -25.14 46.83 -24.87
CA LEU A 13 -23.86 46.31 -25.36
C LEU A 13 -22.81 46.16 -24.24
N ALA A 14 -22.90 47.00 -23.19
CA ALA A 14 -21.99 46.94 -22.05
C ALA A 14 -22.30 45.76 -21.11
N SER A 15 -23.58 45.38 -20.99
CA SER A 15 -24.05 44.33 -20.09
C SER A 15 -23.68 42.92 -20.58
N TRP A 16 -23.63 42.68 -21.89
CA TRP A 16 -23.19 41.38 -22.43
C TRP A 16 -21.69 41.12 -22.31
N LYS A 17 -20.84 42.16 -22.40
CA LYS A 17 -19.39 42.00 -22.20
C LYS A 17 -19.05 41.63 -20.76
N VAL A 18 -19.80 42.12 -19.78
CA VAL A 18 -19.63 41.79 -18.35
C VAL A 18 -20.14 40.38 -18.04
N ALA A 19 -21.25 39.96 -18.65
CA ALA A 19 -21.78 38.61 -18.47
C ALA A 19 -20.87 37.51 -19.05
N ALA A 20 -20.21 37.76 -20.18
CA ALA A 20 -19.27 36.80 -20.78
C ALA A 20 -17.98 36.62 -19.95
N LEU A 21 -17.53 37.66 -19.25
CA LEU A 21 -16.34 37.58 -18.39
C LEU A 21 -16.61 36.80 -17.09
N ALA A 22 -17.83 36.87 -16.56
CA ALA A 22 -18.21 36.19 -15.31
C ALA A 22 -18.37 34.67 -15.44
N ILE A 23 -18.70 34.15 -16.64
CA ILE A 23 -18.90 32.71 -16.87
C ILE A 23 -17.57 31.99 -17.19
N GLY A 24 -16.58 32.71 -17.75
CA GLY A 24 -15.27 32.13 -18.10
C GLY A 24 -14.34 31.88 -16.90
N SER A 25 -14.52 32.58 -15.78
CA SER A 25 -13.59 32.53 -14.64
C SER A 25 -13.85 31.36 -13.67
N SER A 26 -14.97 30.64 -13.78
CA SER A 26 -15.32 29.57 -12.84
C SER A 26 -14.70 28.20 -13.16
N LEU A 27 -14.04 28.03 -14.32
CA LEU A 27 -13.46 26.74 -14.73
C LEU A 27 -11.97 26.55 -14.38
N LEU A 28 -11.31 27.51 -13.72
CA LEU A 28 -9.85 27.48 -13.53
C LEU A 28 -9.37 27.11 -12.11
N LEU A 29 -10.25 26.74 -11.17
CA LEU A 29 -9.85 26.48 -9.77
C LEU A 29 -10.01 25.02 -9.29
N ALA A 30 -10.32 24.07 -10.18
CA ALA A 30 -10.30 22.65 -9.81
C ALA A 30 -8.88 22.06 -9.98
N GLY A 31 -7.92 22.59 -9.24
CA GLY A 31 -6.54 22.11 -9.22
C GLY A 31 -5.92 22.40 -7.86
N CYS A 32 -6.38 21.71 -6.82
CA CYS A 32 -5.60 21.66 -5.58
C CYS A 32 -4.26 21.03 -5.95
N ALA A 33 -3.19 21.83 -5.96
CA ALA A 33 -1.85 21.30 -5.73
C ALA A 33 -1.90 20.69 -4.32
N GLY A 34 -2.20 19.39 -4.24
CA GLY A 34 -2.33 18.67 -2.99
C GLY A 34 -1.04 18.78 -2.18
N ASN A 35 -1.15 18.83 -0.86
CA ASN A 35 0.04 18.80 0.00
C ASN A 35 0.79 17.47 -0.20
N PRO A 36 2.13 17.46 -0.09
CA PRO A 36 2.90 16.24 -0.21
C PRO A 36 2.44 15.19 0.82
N PRO A 37 2.19 13.92 0.43
CA PRO A 37 1.71 12.85 1.31
C PRO A 37 2.82 12.28 2.22
N SER A 38 3.48 13.13 3.01
CA SER A 38 4.66 12.77 3.81
C SER A 38 4.36 11.69 4.88
N GLU A 39 3.19 11.77 5.52
CA GLU A 39 2.75 10.78 6.50
C GLU A 39 2.56 9.41 5.85
N GLN A 40 1.82 9.35 4.74
CA GLN A 40 1.59 8.11 4.01
C GLN A 40 2.90 7.49 3.53
N MET A 41 3.84 8.30 3.02
CA MET A 41 5.16 7.81 2.63
C MET A 41 5.93 7.21 3.81
N ALA A 42 5.85 7.80 5.00
CA ALA A 42 6.51 7.27 6.20
C ALA A 42 5.89 5.94 6.67
N VAL A 43 4.56 5.84 6.64
CA VAL A 43 3.83 4.60 6.95
C VAL A 43 4.21 3.50 5.96
N THR A 44 4.15 3.78 4.66
CA THR A 44 4.52 2.82 3.60
C THR A 44 5.97 2.36 3.74
N LYS A 45 6.93 3.27 3.96
CA LYS A 45 8.34 2.91 4.20
C LYS A 45 8.51 1.97 5.37
N SER A 46 7.80 2.23 6.46
CA SER A 46 7.83 1.38 7.65
C SER A 46 7.27 -0.01 7.37
N ALA A 47 6.14 -0.10 6.65
CA ALA A 47 5.53 -1.37 6.25
C ALA A 47 6.44 -2.19 5.31
N VAL A 48 7.07 -1.55 4.32
CA VAL A 48 8.02 -2.21 3.40
C VAL A 48 9.24 -2.73 4.17
N ASN A 49 9.78 -1.93 5.11
CA ASN A 49 10.89 -2.37 5.96
C ASN A 49 10.50 -3.54 6.86
N GLU A 50 9.30 -3.55 7.42
CA GLU A 50 8.77 -4.69 8.17
C GLU A 50 8.67 -5.95 7.28
N ALA A 51 8.15 -5.81 6.06
CA ALA A 51 8.05 -6.93 5.11
C ALA A 51 9.44 -7.52 4.80
N VAL A 52 10.42 -6.68 4.52
CA VAL A 52 11.80 -7.13 4.23
C VAL A 52 12.45 -7.76 5.46
N SER A 53 12.44 -7.06 6.60
CA SER A 53 13.10 -7.52 7.84
C SER A 53 12.44 -8.75 8.45
N SER A 54 11.14 -8.94 8.24
CA SER A 54 10.43 -10.15 8.66
C SER A 54 10.76 -11.37 7.79
N GLY A 55 11.49 -11.23 6.68
CA GLY A 55 11.87 -12.33 5.77
C GLY A 55 11.02 -12.43 4.51
N GLY A 56 10.30 -11.38 4.14
CA GLY A 56 9.42 -11.36 2.98
C GLY A 56 10.10 -11.69 1.66
N THR A 57 11.40 -11.41 1.52
CA THR A 57 12.16 -11.79 0.32
C THR A 57 12.29 -13.31 0.13
N GLU A 58 12.20 -14.10 1.21
CA GLU A 58 12.26 -15.56 1.16
C GLU A 58 10.86 -16.17 1.08
N PHE A 59 9.93 -15.70 1.91
CA PHE A 59 8.63 -16.34 2.09
C PHE A 59 7.48 -15.69 1.29
N ALA A 60 7.67 -14.46 0.80
CA ALA A 60 6.66 -13.68 0.06
C ALA A 60 7.31 -12.76 -0.99
N ALA A 61 8.21 -13.34 -1.81
CA ALA A 61 9.11 -12.58 -2.67
C ALA A 61 8.38 -11.67 -3.68
N VAL A 62 7.26 -12.14 -4.22
CA VAL A 62 6.47 -11.41 -5.23
C VAL A 62 5.87 -10.15 -4.63
N GLU A 63 5.19 -10.26 -3.49
CA GLU A 63 4.55 -9.13 -2.82
C GLU A 63 5.58 -8.17 -2.25
N THR A 64 6.67 -8.69 -1.66
CA THR A 64 7.77 -7.86 -1.14
C THR A 64 8.41 -7.04 -2.25
N LYS A 65 8.68 -7.67 -3.41
CA LYS A 65 9.22 -6.96 -4.57
C LYS A 65 8.24 -5.93 -5.12
N SER A 66 6.95 -6.29 -5.22
CA SER A 66 5.94 -5.35 -5.70
C SER A 66 5.84 -4.12 -4.79
N ALA A 67 5.88 -4.31 -3.48
CA ALA A 67 5.88 -3.24 -2.50
C ALA A 67 7.10 -2.32 -2.63
N GLN A 68 8.30 -2.91 -2.79
CA GLN A 68 9.54 -2.14 -3.01
C GLN A 68 9.51 -1.34 -4.32
N ASP A 69 9.07 -1.97 -5.41
CA ASP A 69 9.03 -1.34 -6.73
C ASP A 69 8.01 -0.18 -6.73
N LYS A 70 6.83 -0.36 -6.13
CA LYS A 70 5.81 0.70 -6.01
C LYS A 70 6.23 1.82 -5.06
N LEU A 71 6.90 1.51 -3.94
CA LEU A 71 7.44 2.54 -3.05
C LEU A 71 8.49 3.38 -3.78
N LYS A 72 9.39 2.75 -4.54
CA LYS A 72 10.38 3.46 -5.36
C LYS A 72 9.69 4.35 -6.40
N GLN A 73 8.63 3.87 -7.05
CA GLN A 73 7.87 4.68 -7.98
C GLN A 73 7.18 5.86 -7.28
N ALA A 74 6.58 5.64 -6.11
CA ALA A 74 5.99 6.70 -5.30
C ALA A 74 7.02 7.79 -4.93
N GLU A 75 8.25 7.41 -4.59
CA GLU A 75 9.34 8.35 -4.34
C GLU A 75 9.73 9.19 -5.56
N LEU A 76 9.68 8.61 -6.76
CA LEU A 76 9.89 9.36 -8.00
C LEU A 76 8.76 10.37 -8.24
N GLU A 77 7.50 9.96 -8.08
CA GLU A 77 6.34 10.85 -8.23
C GLU A 77 6.34 11.97 -7.17
N MET A 78 6.88 11.72 -5.97
CA MET A 78 7.13 12.76 -4.96
C MET A 78 8.11 13.84 -5.43
N VAL A 79 9.17 13.44 -6.15
CA VAL A 79 10.17 14.36 -6.72
C VAL A 79 9.57 15.17 -7.87
N GLU A 80 8.80 14.50 -8.74
CA GLU A 80 8.06 15.13 -9.85
C GLU A 80 6.85 15.98 -9.38
N LYS A 81 6.57 16.00 -8.07
CA LYS A 81 5.45 16.71 -7.44
C LYS A 81 4.07 16.21 -7.87
N ASN A 82 3.99 14.98 -8.37
CA ASN A 82 2.76 14.27 -8.69
C ASN A 82 2.18 13.63 -7.42
N TYR A 83 1.76 14.46 -6.46
CA TYR A 83 1.45 14.02 -5.10
C TYR A 83 0.28 13.03 -4.99
N GLU A 84 -0.74 13.16 -5.83
CA GLU A 84 -1.87 12.21 -5.85
C GLU A 84 -1.43 10.82 -6.31
N GLU A 85 -0.61 10.76 -7.35
CA GLU A 85 -0.08 9.50 -7.86
C GLU A 85 0.92 8.87 -6.88
N ALA A 86 1.78 9.70 -6.28
CA ALA A 86 2.67 9.29 -5.20
C ALA A 86 1.90 8.66 -4.03
N LYS A 87 0.81 9.31 -3.59
CA LYS A 87 -0.06 8.81 -2.52
C LYS A 87 -0.68 7.46 -2.91
N ARG A 88 -1.25 7.36 -4.11
CA ARG A 88 -1.88 6.14 -4.62
C ARG A 88 -0.90 4.97 -4.68
N LEU A 89 0.32 5.21 -5.17
CA LEU A 89 1.39 4.20 -5.23
C LEU A 89 1.86 3.80 -3.83
N ALA A 90 1.99 4.76 -2.91
CA ALA A 90 2.39 4.50 -1.53
C ALA A 90 1.35 3.64 -0.78
N GLU A 91 0.06 3.91 -0.94
CA GLU A 91 -1.01 3.10 -0.36
C GLU A 91 -0.99 1.67 -0.90
N GLN A 92 -0.83 1.48 -2.22
CA GLN A 92 -0.70 0.14 -2.81
C GLN A 92 0.53 -0.60 -2.28
N ALA A 93 1.68 0.08 -2.22
CA ALA A 93 2.90 -0.49 -1.68
C ALA A 93 2.74 -0.90 -0.21
N GLU A 94 2.01 -0.12 0.60
CA GLU A 94 1.72 -0.46 1.99
C GLU A 94 0.92 -1.76 2.08
N TRP A 95 -0.14 -1.90 1.29
CA TRP A 95 -0.97 -3.10 1.29
C TRP A 95 -0.21 -4.33 0.80
N ASP A 96 0.58 -4.21 -0.27
CA ASP A 96 1.44 -5.30 -0.73
C ASP A 96 2.44 -5.73 0.35
N ALA A 97 3.06 -4.77 1.04
CA ALA A 97 3.97 -5.03 2.14
C ALA A 97 3.26 -5.75 3.30
N ARG A 98 2.05 -5.31 3.67
CA ARG A 98 1.25 -5.98 4.71
C ARG A 98 0.91 -7.41 4.32
N VAL A 99 0.53 -7.66 3.06
CA VAL A 99 0.30 -9.04 2.58
C VAL A 99 1.58 -9.86 2.67
N ALA A 100 2.72 -9.31 2.25
CA ALA A 100 4.01 -9.98 2.33
C ALA A 100 4.39 -10.37 3.77
N THR A 101 4.25 -9.44 4.71
CA THR A 101 4.49 -9.67 6.14
C THR A 101 3.61 -10.79 6.68
N ARG A 102 2.30 -10.80 6.34
CA ARG A 102 1.38 -11.84 6.82
C ARG A 102 1.69 -13.21 6.22
N LYS A 103 1.99 -13.28 4.92
CA LYS A 103 2.44 -14.52 4.27
C LYS A 103 3.71 -15.07 4.92
N THR A 104 4.64 -14.18 5.24
CA THR A 104 5.90 -14.54 5.89
C THR A 104 5.68 -15.10 7.30
N GLN A 105 4.82 -14.44 8.10
CA GLN A 105 4.46 -14.92 9.42
C GLN A 105 3.78 -16.30 9.36
N ALA A 106 2.86 -16.50 8.41
CA ALA A 106 2.20 -17.79 8.21
C ALA A 106 3.20 -18.90 7.84
N ALA A 107 4.09 -18.65 6.88
CA ALA A 107 5.10 -19.62 6.47
C ALA A 107 6.06 -20.00 7.62
N LYS A 108 6.45 -19.02 8.45
CA LYS A 108 7.27 -19.27 9.64
C LYS A 108 6.53 -20.10 10.69
N ALA A 109 5.25 -19.83 10.91
CA ALA A 109 4.43 -20.62 11.83
C ALA A 109 4.27 -22.06 11.34
N ASP A 110 4.03 -22.26 10.04
CA ASP A 110 3.93 -23.59 9.43
C ASP A 110 5.25 -24.36 9.55
N LYS A 111 6.39 -23.68 9.37
CA LYS A 111 7.71 -24.29 9.58
C LYS A 111 7.90 -24.71 11.04
N ALA A 112 7.62 -23.81 11.98
CA ALA A 112 7.72 -24.11 13.41
C ALA A 112 6.83 -25.29 13.84
N LEU A 113 5.63 -25.39 13.25
CA LEU A 113 4.74 -26.54 13.49
C LEU A 113 5.35 -27.85 12.99
N LYS A 114 5.93 -27.87 11.79
CA LYS A 114 6.59 -29.07 11.24
C LYS A 114 7.81 -29.46 12.07
N ASP A 115 8.62 -28.48 12.46
CA ASP A 115 9.81 -28.71 13.28
C ASP A 115 9.42 -29.31 14.66
N ALA A 116 8.33 -28.81 15.27
CA ALA A 116 7.80 -29.37 16.52
C ALA A 116 7.26 -30.80 16.35
N GLN A 117 6.53 -31.09 15.26
CA GLN A 117 6.04 -32.43 14.96
C GLN A 117 7.18 -33.43 14.75
N GLN A 118 8.23 -33.03 14.03
CA GLN A 118 9.41 -33.84 13.83
C GLN A 118 10.13 -34.10 15.16
N GLY A 119 10.29 -33.09 16.01
CA GLY A 119 10.90 -33.27 17.34
C GLY A 119 10.11 -34.24 18.22
N ILE A 120 8.77 -34.22 18.18
CA ILE A 120 7.94 -35.20 18.91
C ILE A 120 8.18 -36.63 18.41
N GLU A 121 8.29 -36.82 17.10
CA GLU A 121 8.53 -38.14 16.50
C GLU A 121 9.94 -38.65 16.84
N GLU A 122 10.96 -37.79 16.78
CA GLU A 122 12.33 -38.11 17.18
C GLU A 122 12.39 -38.55 18.66
N LEU A 123 11.74 -37.80 19.56
CA LEU A 123 11.61 -38.14 20.98
C LEU A 123 10.90 -39.49 21.18
N ARG A 124 9.85 -39.77 20.40
CA ARG A 124 9.12 -41.04 20.46
C ARG A 124 10.04 -42.21 20.07
N GLN A 125 10.82 -42.05 19.00
CA GLN A 125 11.75 -43.08 18.53
C GLN A 125 12.90 -43.30 19.50
N GLU A 126 13.42 -42.25 20.12
CA GLU A 126 14.42 -42.37 21.20
C GLU A 126 13.85 -43.09 22.41
N GLY A 127 12.61 -42.78 22.81
CA GLY A 127 11.91 -43.48 23.90
C GLY A 127 11.74 -44.97 23.63
N MET A 128 11.36 -45.37 22.41
CA MET A 128 11.24 -46.78 22.03
C MET A 128 12.60 -47.50 22.04
N ARG A 129 13.63 -46.88 21.46
CA ARG A 129 15.01 -47.42 21.47
C ARG A 129 15.55 -47.59 22.89
N GLY A 130 15.31 -46.63 23.78
CA GLY A 130 15.69 -46.72 25.19
C GLY A 130 14.94 -47.83 25.93
N ALA A 131 13.65 -48.03 25.64
CA ALA A 131 12.87 -49.11 26.21
C ALA A 131 13.34 -50.51 25.75
N GLU A 132 13.79 -50.65 24.50
CA GLU A 132 14.39 -51.90 24.00
C GLU A 132 15.77 -52.20 24.62
N GLN A 133 16.61 -51.17 24.83
CA GLN A 133 17.90 -51.33 25.50
C GLN A 133 17.77 -51.70 26.99
N MET A 134 16.67 -51.31 27.64
CA MET A 134 16.39 -51.64 29.04
C MET A 134 15.82 -53.06 29.23
N ARG A 135 15.51 -53.82 28.17
CA ARG A 135 15.08 -55.22 28.30
C ARG A 135 16.31 -56.08 28.65
N PRO A 136 16.37 -56.72 29.85
CA PRO A 136 17.51 -57.53 30.22
C PRO A 136 17.67 -58.69 29.25
N GLN A 137 18.88 -58.87 28.71
CA GLN A 137 19.27 -60.08 27.98
C GLN A 137 19.25 -61.26 28.95
N GLY A 138 18.08 -61.87 29.15
CA GLY A 138 17.89 -62.89 30.18
C GLY A 138 16.79 -63.90 29.89
N GLN A 139 16.33 -64.02 28.66
CA GLN A 139 15.45 -65.11 28.23
C GLN A 139 15.93 -65.68 26.90
N GLN A 140 16.93 -66.56 26.97
CA GLN A 140 17.09 -67.72 26.08
C GLN A 140 17.31 -68.93 26.97
#